data_AF-A0A952C5Q3-F1
#
_entry.id   AF-A0A952C5Q3-F1
#
_cell.length_a   1.000
_cell.length_b   1.000
_cell.length_c   1.000
_cell.angle_alpha   90.00
_cell.angle_beta   90.00
_cell.angle_gamma   90.00
#
_symmetry.space_group_name_H-M   'P 1'
#
loop_
_entity.id
_entity.type
_entity.pdbx_description
1 polymer ?
#
loop_
_entity_poly.entity_id
_entity_poly.type
_entity_poly.pdbx_seq_one_letter_code
_entity_poly.pdbx_strand_id
1 'polypeptide(L)'
;MRRYLPIFLLFLLLPSLMAACNAVSPGTAPTPTPIVFQPVLGRGMSFLARQFDEQAGLLRESPAVPDHHWLVPDNQLALWVMELAIAADLEAEIAAGLDAHPGYTHGLIEALHGTAVAWPPSAPRVQEIAPSVWVEQYSGGDPAVDWQDDSSLLLYGAINAIDAGQREEAEHLYNAVLRQFDGIGFIGSASADQYATGTLALALLTAERLRQPVEQAIRDQLLALQQADGGFSPVYTAEGPAGSSDTRTTALVLFTLYSLRQEASGR
;
A
#
# COMPACT_ATOMS: atom_id res chain seq x y z
N MET A 1 -69.63 55.16 -30.52
CA MET A 1 -68.91 56.28 -29.88
C MET A 1 -67.78 55.72 -29.03
N ARG A 2 -66.52 55.80 -29.50
CA ARG A 2 -65.31 55.35 -28.77
C ARG A 2 -64.44 56.59 -28.54
N ARG A 3 -64.10 56.87 -27.27
CA ARG A 3 -63.25 57.98 -26.83
C ARG A 3 -61.81 57.52 -26.57
N TYR A 4 -60.90 58.48 -26.66
CA TYR A 4 -59.44 58.42 -26.69
C TYR A 4 -58.73 58.12 -25.34
N LEU A 5 -57.45 57.73 -25.46
CA LEU A 5 -56.27 57.65 -24.55
C LEU A 5 -56.20 58.70 -23.40
N PRO A 6 -55.41 58.55 -22.29
CA PRO A 6 -53.92 58.40 -22.31
C PRO A 6 -53.18 57.62 -21.18
N ILE A 7 -51.96 57.19 -21.51
CA ILE A 7 -50.64 57.12 -20.79
C ILE A 7 -50.57 57.49 -19.28
N PHE A 8 -49.95 56.63 -18.44
CA PHE A 8 -49.05 56.93 -17.28
C PHE A 8 -48.60 55.59 -16.60
N LEU A 9 -47.37 55.08 -16.76
CA LEU A 9 -46.15 55.28 -15.94
C LEU A 9 -46.19 54.66 -14.52
N LEU A 10 -45.54 53.49 -14.28
CA LEU A 10 -44.83 53.09 -13.02
C LEU A 10 -44.19 51.69 -13.19
N PHE A 11 -42.87 51.53 -13.37
CA PHE A 11 -41.76 51.49 -12.39
C PHE A 11 -41.63 50.20 -11.55
N LEU A 12 -40.43 49.59 -11.69
CA LEU A 12 -39.68 48.73 -10.76
C LEU A 12 -40.17 47.30 -10.47
N LEU A 13 -39.39 46.31 -10.94
CA LEU A 13 -38.66 45.33 -10.11
C LEU A 13 -37.87 44.39 -11.04
N LEU A 14 -36.63 44.78 -11.37
CA LEU A 14 -35.62 43.88 -11.93
C LEU A 14 -34.75 43.39 -10.75
N PRO A 15 -34.72 42.09 -10.42
CA PRO A 15 -33.76 41.58 -9.46
C PRO A 15 -32.37 41.54 -10.12
N SER A 16 -31.41 42.17 -9.43
CA SER A 16 -30.00 42.19 -9.76
C SER A 16 -29.42 40.78 -9.82
N LEU A 17 -29.19 40.27 -11.03
CA LEU A 17 -28.28 39.16 -11.31
C LEU A 17 -26.85 39.64 -11.08
N MET A 18 -26.40 39.63 -9.82
CA MET A 18 -24.99 39.71 -9.48
C MET A 18 -24.35 38.37 -9.84
N ALA A 19 -23.86 38.26 -11.07
CA ALA A 19 -22.94 37.21 -11.48
C ALA A 19 -21.63 37.38 -10.69
N ALA A 20 -21.48 36.60 -9.62
CA ALA A 20 -20.20 36.43 -8.97
C ALA A 20 -19.26 35.76 -9.97
N CYS A 21 -18.39 36.57 -10.59
CA CYS A 21 -17.22 36.06 -11.29
C CYS A 21 -16.30 35.43 -10.23
N ASN A 22 -16.45 34.13 -10.01
CA ASN A 22 -15.44 33.37 -9.27
C ASN A 22 -14.16 33.44 -10.09
N ALA A 23 -13.19 34.21 -9.60
CA ALA A 23 -11.83 34.20 -10.13
C ALA A 23 -11.34 32.75 -10.05
N VAL A 24 -11.19 32.11 -11.21
CA VAL A 24 -10.50 30.84 -11.36
C VAL A 24 -9.09 31.09 -10.82
N SER A 25 -8.80 30.55 -9.64
CA SER A 25 -7.45 30.58 -9.11
C SER A 25 -6.55 29.87 -10.13
N PRO A 26 -5.40 30.46 -10.52
CA PRO A 26 -4.46 29.76 -11.37
C PRO A 26 -4.11 28.45 -10.69
N GLY A 27 -4.41 27.33 -11.36
CA GLY A 27 -4.08 26.00 -10.88
C GLY A 27 -2.61 25.97 -10.52
N THR A 28 -2.31 25.69 -9.26
CA THR A 28 -0.97 25.45 -8.78
C THR A 28 -0.34 24.43 -9.72
N ALA A 29 0.83 24.76 -10.28
CA ALA A 29 1.59 23.77 -11.05
C ALA A 29 1.79 22.53 -10.17
N PRO A 30 1.63 21.31 -10.70
CA PRO A 30 1.81 20.09 -9.91
C PRO A 30 3.17 20.15 -9.25
N THR A 31 3.19 20.03 -7.92
CA THR A 31 4.45 20.00 -7.18
C THR A 31 5.24 18.81 -7.70
N PRO A 32 6.47 18.98 -8.22
CA PRO A 32 7.23 17.88 -8.78
C PRO A 32 7.34 16.78 -7.74
N THR A 33 6.93 15.58 -8.15
CA THR A 33 7.05 14.34 -7.39
C THR A 33 8.40 14.29 -6.65
N PRO A 34 8.46 13.91 -5.37
CA PRO A 34 9.74 13.75 -4.70
C PRO A 34 10.62 12.79 -5.50
N ILE A 35 11.66 13.32 -6.15
CA ILE A 35 12.62 12.59 -7.00
C ILE A 35 13.33 11.46 -6.22
N VAL A 36 13.22 11.48 -4.90
CA VAL A 36 13.91 10.64 -3.92
C VAL A 36 13.68 9.14 -4.12
N PHE A 37 12.50 8.70 -4.59
CA PHE A 37 12.20 7.26 -4.70
C PHE A 37 12.63 6.62 -6.03
N GLN A 38 12.87 7.41 -7.08
CA GLN A 38 13.03 6.87 -8.45
C GLN A 38 14.15 5.81 -8.58
N PRO A 39 15.35 6.00 -8.00
CA PRO A 39 16.39 4.96 -8.07
C PRO A 39 15.99 3.67 -7.33
N VAL A 40 15.28 3.80 -6.20
CA VAL A 40 14.84 2.67 -5.39
C VAL A 40 13.75 1.86 -6.10
N LEU A 41 12.76 2.55 -6.67
CA LEU A 41 11.68 1.94 -7.44
C LEU A 41 12.24 1.16 -8.64
N GLY A 42 13.12 1.76 -9.44
CA GLY A 42 13.70 1.09 -10.62
C GLY A 42 14.48 -0.18 -10.28
N ARG A 43 15.28 -0.15 -9.20
CA ARG A 43 16.03 -1.33 -8.74
C ARG A 43 15.12 -2.42 -8.19
N GLY A 44 14.08 -2.07 -7.44
CA GLY A 44 13.13 -3.05 -6.92
C GLY A 44 12.29 -3.69 -8.01
N MET A 45 11.84 -2.92 -9.01
CA MET A 45 11.16 -3.47 -10.18
C MET A 45 12.07 -4.44 -10.94
N SER A 46 13.35 -4.10 -11.09
CA SER A 46 14.35 -5.00 -11.69
C SER A 46 14.55 -6.28 -10.89
N PHE A 47 14.47 -6.21 -9.55
CA PHE A 47 14.51 -7.39 -8.69
C PHE A 47 13.31 -8.31 -8.94
N LEU A 48 12.08 -7.77 -8.88
CA LEU A 48 10.85 -8.52 -9.12
C LEU A 48 10.84 -9.18 -10.49
N ALA A 49 11.23 -8.45 -11.54
CA ALA A 49 11.30 -9.00 -12.90
C ALA A 49 12.26 -10.19 -13.02
N ARG A 50 13.36 -10.22 -12.24
CA ARG A 50 14.29 -11.37 -12.22
C ARG A 50 13.78 -12.55 -11.40
N GLN A 51 12.76 -12.37 -10.58
CA GLN A 51 12.12 -13.48 -9.84
C GLN A 51 11.08 -14.20 -10.68
N PHE A 52 10.66 -13.64 -11.82
CA PHE A 52 9.67 -14.27 -12.68
C PHE A 52 10.19 -15.60 -13.23
N ASP A 53 9.44 -16.66 -12.99
CA ASP A 53 9.66 -17.99 -13.51
C ASP A 53 8.69 -18.25 -14.67
N GLU A 54 9.21 -18.23 -15.90
CA GLU A 54 8.40 -18.43 -17.12
C GLU A 54 7.67 -19.79 -17.12
N GLN A 55 8.20 -20.80 -16.43
CA GLN A 55 7.58 -22.12 -16.39
C GLN A 55 6.39 -22.15 -15.43
N ALA A 56 6.52 -21.49 -14.28
CA ALA A 56 5.43 -21.39 -13.31
C ALA A 56 4.41 -20.29 -13.66
N GLY A 57 4.81 -19.29 -14.45
CA GLY A 57 4.03 -18.07 -14.68
C GLY A 57 3.92 -17.19 -13.42
N LEU A 58 4.81 -17.39 -12.44
CA LEU A 58 4.79 -16.77 -11.13
C LEU A 58 6.20 -16.30 -10.73
N LEU A 59 6.28 -15.37 -9.81
CA LEU A 59 7.50 -14.96 -9.15
C LEU A 59 7.87 -15.97 -8.06
N ARG A 60 9.15 -16.30 -8.03
CA ARG A 60 9.79 -17.08 -6.96
C ARG A 60 9.75 -16.33 -5.64
N GLU A 61 9.73 -17.03 -4.52
CA GLU A 61 9.82 -16.45 -3.18
C GLU A 61 11.09 -15.61 -3.04
N SER A 62 12.24 -16.15 -3.43
CA SER A 62 13.51 -15.44 -3.38
C SER A 62 14.56 -16.09 -4.31
N PRO A 63 15.68 -15.40 -4.60
CA PRO A 63 16.80 -16.02 -5.32
C PRO A 63 17.39 -17.24 -4.61
N ALA A 64 17.24 -17.32 -3.28
CA ALA A 64 17.75 -18.41 -2.46
C ALA A 64 16.81 -19.64 -2.43
N VAL A 65 15.53 -19.44 -2.77
CA VAL A 65 14.49 -20.49 -2.78
C VAL A 65 13.79 -20.47 -4.15
N PRO A 66 14.48 -20.95 -5.21
CA PRO A 66 14.00 -20.79 -6.59
C PRO A 66 12.81 -21.68 -6.95
N ASP A 67 12.58 -22.76 -6.20
CA ASP A 67 11.54 -23.75 -6.48
C ASP A 67 10.27 -23.54 -5.63
N HIS A 68 10.02 -22.31 -5.17
CA HIS A 68 8.91 -21.98 -4.28
C HIS A 68 8.22 -20.69 -4.74
N HIS A 69 6.90 -20.74 -4.91
CA HIS A 69 6.08 -19.64 -5.41
C HIS A 69 4.89 -19.40 -4.49
N TRP A 70 4.86 -18.25 -3.82
CA TRP A 70 3.71 -17.84 -3.03
C TRP A 70 2.69 -17.16 -3.93
N LEU A 71 1.55 -17.80 -4.15
CA LEU A 71 0.43 -17.21 -4.89
C LEU A 71 -0.08 -15.97 -4.15
N VAL A 72 -0.34 -16.13 -2.84
CA VAL A 72 -0.59 -15.05 -1.89
C VAL A 72 0.35 -15.23 -0.68
N PRO A 73 1.00 -14.14 -0.20
CA PRO A 73 0.83 -12.75 -0.65
C PRO A 73 1.72 -12.32 -1.83
N ASP A 74 2.84 -13.02 -2.12
CA ASP A 74 3.93 -12.49 -2.94
C ASP A 74 3.49 -12.08 -4.36
N ASN A 75 2.91 -13.00 -5.12
CA ASN A 75 2.52 -12.75 -6.51
C ASN A 75 1.36 -11.77 -6.63
N GLN A 76 0.39 -11.84 -5.70
CA GLN A 76 -0.70 -10.86 -5.65
C GLN A 76 -0.20 -9.44 -5.36
N LEU A 77 0.74 -9.27 -4.41
CA LEU A 77 1.38 -7.98 -4.15
C LEU A 77 2.18 -7.50 -5.37
N ALA A 78 2.94 -8.41 -6.00
CA ALA A 78 3.72 -8.07 -7.19
C ALA A 78 2.83 -7.59 -8.34
N LEU A 79 1.68 -8.23 -8.57
CA LEU A 79 0.70 -7.80 -9.57
C LEU A 79 0.25 -6.35 -9.29
N TRP A 80 -0.16 -6.03 -8.06
CA TRP A 80 -0.57 -4.67 -7.71
C TRP A 80 0.55 -3.65 -7.88
N VAL A 81 1.81 -4.04 -7.64
CA VAL A 81 2.96 -3.18 -7.94
C VAL A 81 3.08 -2.92 -9.44
N MET A 82 2.90 -3.94 -10.29
CA MET A 82 2.96 -3.76 -11.75
C MET A 82 1.87 -2.81 -12.24
N GLU A 83 0.65 -2.93 -11.71
CA GLU A 83 -0.48 -2.03 -12.01
C GLU A 83 -0.13 -0.57 -11.65
N LEU A 84 0.41 -0.34 -10.44
CA LEU A 84 0.83 1.00 -10.00
C LEU A 84 2.02 1.55 -10.80
N ALA A 85 2.88 0.67 -11.31
CA ALA A 85 4.04 1.01 -12.11
C ALA A 85 3.71 1.20 -13.61
N ILE A 86 2.54 0.76 -14.06
CA ILE A 86 2.13 0.69 -15.47
C ILE A 86 3.12 -0.20 -16.26
N ALA A 87 3.47 -1.35 -15.68
CA ALA A 87 4.41 -2.32 -16.25
C ALA A 87 3.67 -3.44 -16.99
N ALA A 88 2.97 -3.09 -18.06
CA ALA A 88 1.92 -3.90 -18.69
C ALA A 88 2.33 -5.32 -19.12
N ASP A 89 3.57 -5.52 -19.59
CA ASP A 89 4.01 -6.83 -20.10
C ASP A 89 4.10 -7.86 -18.95
N LEU A 90 4.84 -7.53 -17.88
CA LEU A 90 5.00 -8.41 -16.73
C LEU A 90 3.71 -8.51 -15.89
N GLU A 91 2.90 -7.45 -15.86
CA GLU A 91 1.55 -7.47 -15.27
C GLU A 91 0.69 -8.59 -15.88
N ALA A 92 0.62 -8.66 -17.22
CA ALA A 92 -0.18 -9.64 -17.92
C ALA A 92 0.29 -11.08 -17.67
N GLU A 93 1.59 -11.29 -17.59
CA GLU A 93 2.18 -12.61 -17.30
C GLU A 93 1.86 -13.08 -15.88
N ILE A 94 2.03 -12.23 -14.86
CA ILE A 94 1.71 -12.56 -13.46
C ILE A 94 0.20 -12.78 -13.30
N ALA A 95 -0.64 -11.93 -13.92
CA ALA A 95 -2.08 -12.07 -13.87
C ALA A 95 -2.53 -13.43 -14.44
N ALA A 96 -1.96 -13.86 -15.57
CA ALA A 96 -2.26 -15.16 -16.15
C ALA A 96 -1.85 -16.33 -15.24
N GLY A 97 -0.71 -16.21 -14.53
CA GLY A 97 -0.29 -17.19 -13.54
C GLY A 97 -1.22 -17.27 -12.32
N LEU A 98 -1.66 -16.12 -11.81
CA LEU A 98 -2.65 -16.06 -10.72
C LEU A 98 -4.01 -16.66 -11.14
N ASP A 99 -4.47 -16.37 -12.37
CA ASP A 99 -5.73 -16.88 -12.91
C ASP A 99 -5.74 -18.40 -13.11
N ALA A 100 -4.56 -19.05 -13.20
CA ALA A 100 -4.44 -20.50 -13.22
C ALA A 100 -4.77 -21.15 -11.86
N HIS A 101 -4.80 -20.36 -10.78
CA HIS A 101 -5.06 -20.81 -9.41
C HIS A 101 -6.13 -19.92 -8.73
N PRO A 102 -7.37 -19.89 -9.24
CA PRO A 102 -8.39 -18.96 -8.74
C PRO A 102 -8.90 -19.36 -7.35
N GLY A 103 -9.41 -18.36 -6.62
CA GLY A 103 -10.18 -18.58 -5.38
C GLY A 103 -9.39 -18.48 -4.07
N TYR A 104 -8.15 -18.00 -4.12
CA TYR A 104 -7.34 -17.76 -2.93
C TYR A 104 -7.24 -16.27 -2.63
N THR A 105 -7.41 -15.92 -1.36
CA THR A 105 -7.16 -14.59 -0.80
C THR A 105 -6.26 -14.74 0.42
N HIS A 106 -5.43 -13.74 0.68
CA HIS A 106 -4.57 -13.69 1.85
C HIS A 106 -5.38 -13.32 3.10
N GLY A 107 -6.36 -12.43 2.99
CA GLY A 107 -7.15 -11.93 4.12
C GLY A 107 -6.48 -10.82 4.95
N LEU A 108 -5.36 -10.26 4.47
CA LEU A 108 -4.74 -9.05 5.07
C LEU A 108 -4.35 -8.05 3.99
N ILE A 109 -3.58 -8.50 2.97
CA ILE A 109 -3.02 -7.60 1.96
C ILE A 109 -4.11 -6.91 1.13
N GLU A 110 -5.30 -7.48 1.05
CA GLU A 110 -6.46 -6.90 0.37
C GLU A 110 -6.87 -5.54 0.97
N ALA A 111 -6.62 -5.29 2.26
CA ALA A 111 -6.80 -3.98 2.87
C ALA A 111 -5.87 -2.91 2.24
N LEU A 112 -4.69 -3.31 1.78
CA LEU A 112 -3.79 -2.42 1.04
C LEU A 112 -4.40 -2.00 -0.30
N HIS A 113 -5.34 -2.77 -0.84
CA HIS A 113 -6.03 -2.45 -2.09
C HIS A 113 -7.48 -1.99 -1.87
N GLY A 114 -7.79 -1.48 -0.67
CA GLY A 114 -9.10 -0.88 -0.36
C GLY A 114 -10.24 -1.89 -0.19
N THR A 115 -9.91 -3.19 -0.12
CA THR A 115 -10.90 -4.23 0.08
C THR A 115 -11.05 -4.51 1.57
N ALA A 116 -12.29 -4.45 2.06
CA ALA A 116 -12.58 -4.75 3.47
C ALA A 116 -12.19 -6.19 3.80
N VAL A 117 -11.44 -6.35 4.90
CA VAL A 117 -11.05 -7.66 5.43
C VAL A 117 -11.73 -7.91 6.78
N ALA A 118 -11.91 -9.18 7.13
CA ALA A 118 -12.44 -9.56 8.43
C ALA A 118 -11.46 -9.17 9.54
N TRP A 119 -11.97 -8.57 10.63
CA TRP A 119 -11.16 -8.16 11.77
C TRP A 119 -11.86 -8.54 13.09
N PRO A 120 -11.17 -9.09 14.10
CA PRO A 120 -9.72 -9.42 14.14
C PRO A 120 -9.32 -10.49 13.11
N PRO A 121 -8.05 -10.55 12.70
CA PRO A 121 -7.61 -11.50 11.68
C PRO A 121 -7.67 -12.94 12.20
N SER A 122 -7.87 -13.92 11.32
CA SER A 122 -7.69 -15.33 11.69
C SER A 122 -6.21 -15.68 11.84
N ALA A 123 -5.89 -16.74 12.56
CA ALA A 123 -4.55 -17.31 12.59
C ALA A 123 -4.10 -17.73 11.18
N PRO A 124 -2.80 -17.58 10.83
CA PRO A 124 -2.30 -17.90 9.51
C PRO A 124 -2.43 -19.39 9.22
N ARG A 125 -2.79 -19.71 7.97
CA ARG A 125 -2.78 -21.06 7.41
C ARG A 125 -1.93 -21.08 6.16
N VAL A 126 -0.98 -22.00 6.13
CA VAL A 126 -0.08 -22.22 5.01
C VAL A 126 -0.43 -23.56 4.36
N GLN A 127 -0.55 -23.56 3.03
CA GLN A 127 -0.86 -24.74 2.25
C GLN A 127 -0.17 -24.73 0.90
N GLU A 128 0.38 -25.88 0.49
CA GLU A 128 0.76 -26.14 -0.89
C GLU A 128 -0.50 -26.56 -1.69
N ILE A 129 -0.83 -25.82 -2.74
CA ILE A 129 -2.06 -26.01 -3.53
C ILE A 129 -1.79 -26.69 -4.88
N ALA A 130 -0.55 -26.63 -5.34
CA ALA A 130 0.02 -27.33 -6.48
C ALA A 130 1.53 -27.49 -6.24
N PRO A 131 2.24 -28.37 -6.96
CA PRO A 131 3.68 -28.57 -6.75
C PRO A 131 4.43 -27.23 -6.78
N SER A 132 5.13 -26.92 -5.68
CA SER A 132 5.90 -25.67 -5.50
C SER A 132 5.08 -24.37 -5.48
N VAL A 133 3.75 -24.43 -5.45
CA VAL A 133 2.84 -23.27 -5.38
C VAL A 133 2.08 -23.27 -4.06
N TRP A 134 2.27 -22.21 -3.29
CA TRP A 134 1.83 -22.11 -1.90
C TRP A 134 0.95 -20.90 -1.67
N VAL A 135 0.10 -20.99 -0.65
CA VAL A 135 -0.76 -19.91 -0.17
C VAL A 135 -0.56 -19.73 1.32
N GLU A 136 -0.54 -18.48 1.76
CA GLU A 136 -0.72 -18.08 3.15
C GLU A 136 -2.03 -17.31 3.30
N GLN A 137 -2.86 -17.70 4.26
CA GLN A 137 -4.19 -17.13 4.44
C GLN A 137 -4.49 -16.84 5.91
N TYR A 138 -5.08 -15.68 6.17
CA TYR A 138 -5.58 -15.17 7.45
C TYR A 138 -7.12 -15.13 7.47
N SER A 139 -7.77 -15.97 6.66
CA SER A 139 -9.22 -16.06 6.54
C SER A 139 -9.74 -17.42 6.96
N GLY A 140 -10.98 -17.47 7.49
CA GLY A 140 -11.75 -18.70 7.68
C GLY A 140 -11.29 -19.64 8.79
N GLY A 141 -10.59 -19.14 9.81
CA GLY A 141 -10.13 -19.90 10.98
C GLY A 141 -10.39 -19.19 12.30
N ASP A 142 -9.87 -19.76 13.39
CA ASP A 142 -9.89 -19.11 14.71
C ASP A 142 -9.14 -17.77 14.66
N PRO A 143 -9.52 -16.77 15.47
CA PRO A 143 -8.78 -15.52 15.56
C PRO A 143 -7.30 -15.75 15.89
N ALA A 144 -6.42 -14.96 15.29
CA ALA A 144 -5.01 -14.93 15.67
C ALA A 144 -4.91 -14.54 17.15
N VAL A 145 -4.13 -15.33 17.90
CA VAL A 145 -3.85 -15.04 19.31
C VAL A 145 -2.86 -13.89 19.37
N ASP A 146 -3.05 -12.98 20.33
CA ASP A 146 -2.16 -11.84 20.62
C ASP A 146 -1.87 -10.94 19.40
N TRP A 147 -2.79 -10.87 18.43
CA TRP A 147 -2.61 -10.02 17.24
C TRP A 147 -2.43 -8.53 17.60
N GLN A 148 -2.91 -8.12 18.78
CA GLN A 148 -2.74 -6.77 19.30
C GLN A 148 -1.30 -6.43 19.69
N ASP A 149 -0.45 -7.45 19.89
CA ASP A 149 0.97 -7.26 20.21
C ASP A 149 1.85 -7.26 18.95
N ASP A 150 1.31 -7.68 17.80
CA ASP A 150 2.00 -7.67 16.51
C ASP A 150 1.81 -6.31 15.80
N SER A 151 2.91 -5.55 15.69
CA SER A 151 2.92 -4.25 15.01
C SER A 151 2.42 -4.29 13.57
N SER A 152 2.72 -5.34 12.80
CA SER A 152 2.28 -5.46 11.41
C SER A 152 0.78 -5.70 11.34
N LEU A 153 0.23 -6.57 12.20
CA LEU A 153 -1.22 -6.80 12.27
C LEU A 153 -1.96 -5.54 12.73
N LEU A 154 -1.45 -4.81 13.73
CA LEU A 154 -2.03 -3.51 14.11
C LEU A 154 -2.08 -2.53 12.92
N LEU A 155 -1.05 -2.49 12.07
CA LEU A 155 -1.03 -1.61 10.89
C LEU A 155 -2.03 -2.05 9.81
N TYR A 156 -2.15 -3.36 9.53
CA TYR A 156 -3.22 -3.86 8.66
C TYR A 156 -4.60 -3.52 9.21
N GLY A 157 -4.81 -3.66 10.52
CA GLY A 157 -6.04 -3.28 11.21
C GLY A 157 -6.33 -1.79 11.07
N ALA A 158 -5.32 -0.94 11.23
CA ALA A 158 -5.45 0.50 11.04
C ALA A 158 -5.87 0.83 9.60
N ILE A 159 -5.23 0.22 8.60
CA ILE A 159 -5.58 0.41 7.18
C ILE A 159 -7.03 -0.03 6.92
N ASN A 160 -7.43 -1.21 7.40
CA ASN A 160 -8.80 -1.69 7.26
C ASN A 160 -9.83 -0.76 7.94
N ALA A 161 -9.49 -0.23 9.12
CA ALA A 161 -10.32 0.74 9.83
C ALA A 161 -10.48 2.06 9.07
N ILE A 162 -9.43 2.54 8.37
CA ILE A 162 -9.52 3.71 7.49
C ILE A 162 -10.54 3.47 6.39
N ASP A 163 -10.43 2.34 5.70
CA ASP A 163 -11.29 2.00 4.57
C ASP A 163 -12.75 1.77 5.00
N ALA A 164 -12.97 1.36 6.26
CA ALA A 164 -14.29 1.27 6.90
C ALA A 164 -14.83 2.62 7.42
N GLY A 165 -14.09 3.72 7.27
CA GLY A 165 -14.46 5.05 7.78
C GLY A 165 -14.32 5.20 9.31
N GLN A 166 -13.64 4.26 9.98
CA GLN A 166 -13.43 4.21 11.43
C GLN A 166 -12.13 4.91 11.80
N ARG A 167 -12.05 6.22 11.51
CA ARG A 167 -10.82 7.01 11.66
C ARG A 167 -10.23 6.98 13.08
N GLU A 168 -11.07 7.08 14.11
CA GLU A 168 -10.59 7.07 15.52
C GLU A 168 -9.90 5.76 15.87
N GLU A 169 -10.43 4.62 15.42
CA GLU A 169 -9.83 3.30 15.63
C GLU A 169 -8.52 3.17 14.85
N ALA A 170 -8.50 3.62 13.60
CA ALA A 170 -7.26 3.63 12.81
C ALA A 170 -6.14 4.46 13.46
N GLU A 171 -6.47 5.64 13.98
CA GLU A 171 -5.53 6.48 14.72
C GLU A 171 -5.11 5.82 16.05
N HIS A 172 -6.02 5.13 16.75
CA HIS A 172 -5.68 4.39 17.96
C HIS A 172 -4.65 3.30 17.70
N LEU A 173 -4.90 2.44 16.70
CA LEU A 173 -4.03 1.34 16.30
C LEU A 173 -2.67 1.86 15.81
N TYR A 174 -2.67 2.87 14.94
CA TYR A 174 -1.42 3.46 14.43
C TYR A 174 -0.55 4.07 15.53
N ASN A 175 -1.16 4.83 16.46
CA ASN A 175 -0.44 5.39 17.60
C ASN A 175 0.09 4.31 18.57
N ALA A 176 -0.59 3.16 18.66
CA ALA A 176 -0.07 2.03 19.44
C ALA A 176 1.22 1.47 18.85
N VAL A 177 1.30 1.36 17.52
CA VAL A 177 2.50 0.93 16.80
C VAL A 177 3.63 1.94 16.92
N LEU A 178 3.36 3.25 16.76
CA LEU A 178 4.39 4.29 16.88
C LEU A 178 5.08 4.30 18.26
N ARG A 179 4.38 3.92 19.33
CA ARG A 179 4.99 3.79 20.67
C ARG A 179 6.01 2.64 20.77
N GLN A 180 6.01 1.72 19.81
CA GLN A 180 6.94 0.59 19.73
C GLN A 180 8.18 0.92 18.88
N PHE A 181 8.22 2.08 18.23
CA PHE A 181 9.38 2.51 17.44
C PHE A 181 10.50 2.99 18.37
N ASP A 182 11.64 2.30 18.36
CA ASP A 182 12.79 2.59 19.22
C ASP A 182 13.85 3.50 18.55
N GLY A 183 13.54 4.01 17.36
CA GLY A 183 14.45 4.79 16.53
C GLY A 183 15.20 3.97 15.47
N ILE A 184 15.16 2.64 15.58
CA ILE A 184 15.72 1.71 14.58
C ILE A 184 14.56 0.97 13.88
N GLY A 185 13.66 0.39 14.67
CA GLY A 185 12.53 -0.37 14.17
C GLY A 185 11.41 -0.56 15.19
N PHE A 186 10.41 -1.36 14.83
CA PHE A 186 9.26 -1.66 15.68
C PHE A 186 9.51 -2.92 16.50
N ILE A 187 9.52 -2.78 17.82
CA ILE A 187 9.70 -3.90 18.76
C ILE A 187 8.64 -4.98 18.53
N GLY A 188 9.01 -6.26 18.66
CA GLY A 188 8.07 -7.38 18.56
C GLY A 188 7.70 -7.78 17.12
N SER A 189 8.29 -7.15 16.10
CA SER A 189 7.93 -7.41 14.70
C SER A 189 8.64 -8.61 14.05
N ALA A 190 9.76 -9.10 14.60
CA ALA A 190 10.43 -10.30 14.08
C ALA A 190 11.09 -11.17 15.17
N SER A 191 12.10 -10.64 15.89
CA SER A 191 12.74 -11.34 17.02
C SER A 191 13.41 -10.34 17.98
N ALA A 192 14.04 -10.82 19.06
CA ALA A 192 14.59 -9.96 20.12
C ALA A 192 15.61 -8.92 19.62
N ASP A 193 16.35 -9.23 18.55
CA ASP A 193 17.37 -8.36 17.96
C ASP A 193 17.11 -8.04 16.48
N GLN A 194 15.90 -8.33 15.99
CA GLN A 194 15.54 -8.11 14.59
C GLN A 194 14.17 -7.43 14.45
N TYR A 195 14.08 -6.61 13.42
CA TYR A 195 12.88 -5.89 13.05
C TYR A 195 12.39 -6.37 11.69
N ALA A 196 11.08 -6.30 11.43
CA ALA A 196 10.53 -6.62 10.12
C ALA A 196 10.52 -5.38 9.20
N THR A 197 11.09 -5.53 8.01
CA THR A 197 11.12 -4.47 6.99
C THR A 197 9.70 -4.07 6.55
N GLY A 198 8.81 -5.05 6.45
CA GLY A 198 7.40 -4.83 6.08
C GLY A 198 6.67 -3.88 7.03
N THR A 199 6.99 -3.89 8.33
CA THR A 199 6.35 -3.01 9.32
C THR A 199 6.69 -1.55 9.08
N LEU A 200 7.93 -1.23 8.66
CA LEU A 200 8.29 0.14 8.24
C LEU A 200 7.44 0.58 7.04
N ALA A 201 7.33 -0.26 6.02
CA ALA A 201 6.54 0.04 4.83
C ALA A 201 5.06 0.29 5.16
N LEU A 202 4.46 -0.61 5.94
CA LEU A 202 3.09 -0.46 6.41
C LEU A 202 2.90 0.83 7.22
N ALA A 203 3.83 1.18 8.11
CA ALA A 203 3.74 2.39 8.92
C ALA A 203 3.74 3.67 8.07
N LEU A 204 4.56 3.71 7.01
CA LEU A 204 4.57 4.81 6.04
C LEU A 204 3.23 4.92 5.29
N LEU A 205 2.70 3.78 4.82
CA LEU A 205 1.45 3.73 4.09
C LEU A 205 0.26 4.15 4.97
N THR A 206 0.21 3.66 6.22
CA THR A 206 -0.85 4.01 7.18
C THR A 206 -0.81 5.50 7.52
N ALA A 207 0.37 6.10 7.75
CA ALA A 207 0.48 7.54 7.98
C ALA A 207 -0.06 8.36 6.79
N GLU A 208 0.29 7.97 5.56
CA GLU A 208 -0.21 8.68 4.37
C GLU A 208 -1.74 8.61 4.29
N ARG A 209 -2.32 7.41 4.47
CA ARG A 209 -3.79 7.25 4.44
C ARG A 209 -4.50 8.03 5.55
N LEU A 210 -3.89 8.15 6.73
CA LEU A 210 -4.39 8.98 7.82
C LEU A 210 -4.14 10.49 7.59
N ARG A 211 -3.34 10.86 6.59
CA ARG A 211 -2.81 12.22 6.36
C ARG A 211 -2.05 12.75 7.57
N GLN A 212 -1.27 11.88 8.20
CA GLN A 212 -0.41 12.22 9.31
C GLN A 212 1.04 12.41 8.85
N PRO A 213 1.83 13.23 9.56
CA PRO A 213 3.24 13.38 9.24
C PRO A 213 3.95 12.04 9.42
N VAL A 214 4.67 11.63 8.38
CA VAL A 214 5.55 10.48 8.41
C VAL A 214 6.85 10.85 9.13
N GLU A 215 7.27 10.03 10.09
CA GLU A 215 8.59 10.19 10.70
C GLU A 215 9.68 9.95 9.66
N GLN A 216 10.55 10.95 9.48
CA GLN A 216 11.65 10.87 8.51
C GLN A 216 12.57 9.67 8.79
N ALA A 217 12.78 9.32 10.06
CA ALA A 217 13.59 8.18 10.46
C ALA A 217 13.07 6.85 9.88
N ILE A 218 11.75 6.61 9.90
CA ILE A 218 11.13 5.39 9.34
C ILE A 218 11.40 5.32 7.83
N ARG A 219 11.26 6.45 7.13
CA ARG A 219 11.51 6.52 5.67
C ARG A 219 12.98 6.27 5.36
N ASP A 220 13.88 7.00 6.01
CA ASP A 220 15.31 6.92 5.74
C ASP A 220 15.84 5.51 6.05
N GLN A 221 15.36 4.91 7.14
CA GLN A 221 15.63 3.51 7.47
C GLN A 221 15.15 2.57 6.37
N LEU A 222 13.88 2.66 5.96
CA LEU A 222 13.33 1.78 4.92
C LEU A 222 14.14 1.85 3.61
N LEU A 223 14.50 3.06 3.16
CA LEU A 223 15.26 3.23 1.93
C LEU A 223 16.69 2.69 2.04
N ALA A 224 17.31 2.75 3.23
CA ALA A 224 18.64 2.20 3.48
C ALA A 224 18.68 0.66 3.45
N LEU A 225 17.53 -0.01 3.57
CA LEU A 225 17.43 -1.47 3.58
C LEU A 225 17.42 -2.11 2.18
N GLN A 226 17.42 -1.33 1.10
CA GLN A 226 17.50 -1.90 -0.24
C GLN A 226 18.88 -2.49 -0.49
N GLN A 227 18.91 -3.77 -0.83
CA GLN A 227 20.16 -4.51 -1.06
C GLN A 227 20.74 -4.24 -2.45
N ALA A 228 21.96 -4.73 -2.68
CA ALA A 228 22.68 -4.55 -3.95
C ALA A 228 21.96 -5.20 -5.14
N ASP A 229 21.18 -6.26 -4.91
CA ASP A 229 20.32 -6.87 -5.92
C ASP A 229 19.05 -6.04 -6.22
N GLY A 230 18.78 -4.99 -5.45
CA GLY A 230 17.61 -4.13 -5.59
C GLY A 230 16.39 -4.62 -4.82
N GLY A 231 16.41 -5.82 -4.23
CA GLY A 231 15.36 -6.31 -3.37
C GLY A 231 15.51 -5.83 -1.92
N PHE A 232 14.57 -6.24 -1.08
CA PHE A 232 14.55 -5.96 0.35
C PHE A 232 14.53 -7.27 1.14
N SER A 233 15.35 -7.32 2.20
CA SER A 233 15.31 -8.43 3.16
C SER A 233 14.06 -8.33 4.03
N PRO A 234 13.40 -9.45 4.38
CA PRO A 234 12.23 -9.44 5.26
C PRO A 234 12.54 -8.90 6.66
N VAL A 235 13.78 -9.06 7.13
CA VAL A 235 14.23 -8.65 8.45
C VAL A 235 15.50 -7.81 8.38
N TYR A 236 15.71 -6.98 9.39
CA TYR A 236 16.90 -6.15 9.54
C TYR A 236 17.28 -5.94 11.01
N THR A 237 18.49 -5.42 11.19
CA THR A 237 19.10 -5.07 12.48
C THR A 237 19.56 -3.61 12.45
N ALA A 238 20.14 -3.12 13.54
CA ALA A 238 20.77 -1.79 13.57
C ALA A 238 21.88 -1.63 12.50
N GLU A 239 22.53 -2.73 12.13
CA GLU A 239 23.61 -2.78 11.15
C GLU A 239 23.11 -2.80 9.69
N GLY A 240 21.81 -3.04 9.47
CA GLY A 240 21.19 -3.10 8.15
C GLY A 240 20.44 -4.41 7.87
N PRO A 241 20.19 -4.74 6.59
CA PRO A 241 19.45 -5.93 6.18
C PRO A 241 20.05 -7.23 6.75
N ALA A 242 19.19 -8.14 7.20
CA ALA A 242 19.60 -9.37 7.89
C ALA A 242 19.04 -10.63 7.21
N GLY A 243 19.35 -10.82 5.93
CA GLY A 243 18.91 -11.98 5.16
C GLY A 243 18.93 -11.71 3.65
N SER A 244 18.56 -12.72 2.87
CA SER A 244 18.35 -12.54 1.43
C SER A 244 17.13 -11.68 1.15
N SER A 245 17.14 -10.98 0.02
CA SER A 245 15.95 -10.29 -0.48
C SER A 245 14.88 -11.31 -0.90
N ASP A 246 13.60 -10.97 -0.71
CA ASP A 246 12.47 -11.78 -1.15
C ASP A 246 11.43 -10.97 -1.93
N THR A 247 10.55 -11.68 -2.64
CA THR A 247 9.49 -11.09 -3.46
C THR A 247 8.45 -10.39 -2.60
N ARG A 248 7.96 -11.03 -1.54
CA ARG A 248 6.96 -10.47 -0.61
C ARG A 248 7.31 -9.07 -0.12
N THR A 249 8.46 -8.96 0.52
CA THR A 249 8.94 -7.74 1.18
C THR A 249 9.23 -6.70 0.13
N THR A 250 9.91 -7.08 -0.97
CA THR A 250 10.19 -6.15 -2.06
C THR A 250 8.89 -5.59 -2.66
N ALA A 251 7.90 -6.44 -2.93
CA ALA A 251 6.61 -6.01 -3.48
C ALA A 251 5.86 -5.10 -2.49
N LEU A 252 5.81 -5.43 -1.20
CA LEU A 252 5.16 -4.58 -0.18
C LEU A 252 5.82 -3.19 -0.06
N VAL A 253 7.16 -3.14 -0.09
CA VAL A 253 7.90 -1.88 -0.06
C VAL A 253 7.63 -1.06 -1.32
N LEU A 254 7.70 -1.68 -2.50
CA LEU A 254 7.42 -0.99 -3.76
C LEU A 254 5.99 -0.48 -3.82
N PHE A 255 5.01 -1.29 -3.42
CA PHE A 255 3.61 -0.90 -3.34
C PHE A 255 3.47 0.38 -2.52
N THR A 256 4.03 0.38 -1.31
CA THR A 256 4.08 1.55 -0.42
C THR A 256 4.68 2.77 -1.12
N LEU A 257 5.89 2.64 -1.68
CA LEU A 257 6.60 3.77 -2.31
C LEU A 257 5.87 4.31 -3.55
N TYR A 258 5.24 3.44 -4.34
CA TYR A 258 4.41 3.85 -5.47
C TYR A 258 3.13 4.57 -5.00
N SER A 259 2.46 4.10 -3.94
CA SER A 259 1.29 4.76 -3.36
C SER A 259 1.63 6.17 -2.87
N LEU A 260 2.74 6.33 -2.13
CA LEU A 260 3.23 7.63 -1.65
C LEU A 260 3.55 8.59 -2.80
N ARG A 261 3.96 8.07 -3.97
CA ARG A 261 4.29 8.86 -5.16
C ARG A 261 3.04 9.43 -5.85
N GLN A 262 1.97 8.64 -5.95
CA GLN A 262 0.76 9.06 -6.67
C GLN A 262 0.03 10.19 -5.95
N GLU A 263 -0.05 10.14 -4.62
CA GLU A 263 -0.65 11.22 -3.82
C GLU A 263 0.08 12.56 -3.95
N ALA A 264 1.41 12.54 -4.03
CA ALA A 264 2.20 13.74 -4.28
C ALA A 264 1.92 14.39 -5.64
N SER A 265 1.40 13.61 -6.61
CA SER A 265 1.11 14.09 -7.98
C SER A 265 -0.36 14.51 -8.17
N GLY A 266 -1.25 14.17 -7.22
CA GLY A 266 -2.68 14.54 -7.23
C GLY A 266 -3.04 15.74 -6.37
N ARG A 267 -2.05 16.44 -5.79
CA ARG A 267 -2.18 17.71 -5.05
C ARG A 267 -1.57 18.87 -5.85
#